data_AF-A0A962AYK8-F1
#
_entry.id   AF-A0A962AYK8-F1
#
_cell.length_a   1.000
_cell.length_b   1.000
_cell.length_c   1.000
_cell.angle_alpha   90.00
_cell.angle_beta   90.00
_cell.angle_gamma   90.00
#
_symmetry.space_group_name_H-M   'P 1'
#
loop_
_entity.id
_entity.type
_entity.pdbx_description
1 polymer ?
#
loop_
_entity_poly.entity_id
_entity_poly.type
_entity_poly.pdbx_seq_one_letter_code
_entity_poly.pdbx_strand_id
1 'polypeptide(L)'
;MPARSILLAVTLALAGCASAMPGYSPTPSKSAAQAADLPGAMAPDGTYRMSAREQKLSCSKLSGSIVIGIAQLKDYPNQARPSAVARAAQKGTGATLGYSTYGADTEADRARLRARIEAYNEHLKRLKCTPYDIEAELKKP
;
A
#
# COMPACT_ATOMS: atom_id res chain seq x y z
N MET A 1 -33.97 45.30 11.99
CA MET A 1 -32.91 44.73 12.85
C MET A 1 -33.55 44.03 14.06
N PRO A 2 -34.03 42.79 13.88
CA PRO A 2 -33.90 41.77 14.95
C PRO A 2 -33.89 40.33 14.38
N ALA A 3 -32.74 39.70 14.18
CA ALA A 3 -32.71 38.23 13.99
C ALA A 3 -31.32 37.62 14.19
N ARG A 4 -30.44 38.33 14.92
CA ARG A 4 -29.11 37.84 15.32
C ARG A 4 -29.17 36.61 16.24
N SER A 5 -30.37 36.18 16.63
CA SER A 5 -30.60 35.08 17.57
C SER A 5 -30.83 33.71 16.91
N ILE A 6 -30.86 33.62 15.57
CA ILE A 6 -31.03 32.33 14.86
C ILE A 6 -29.67 31.64 14.61
N LEU A 7 -28.56 32.37 14.74
CA LEU A 7 -27.23 31.85 14.41
C LEU A 7 -26.63 30.89 15.45
N LEU A 8 -27.25 30.71 16.63
CA LEU A 8 -26.67 29.89 17.71
C LEU A 8 -27.27 28.47 17.84
N ALA A 9 -28.36 28.17 17.14
CA ALA A 9 -29.03 26.87 17.27
C ALA A 9 -28.59 25.82 16.23
N VAL A 10 -27.95 26.25 15.13
CA VAL A 10 -27.54 25.34 14.03
C VAL A 10 -26.13 24.77 14.24
N THR A 11 -25.33 25.35 15.14
CA THR A 11 -23.96 24.89 15.42
C THR A 11 -23.86 23.70 16.37
N LEU A 12 -24.95 23.30 17.05
CA LEU A 12 -24.93 22.15 17.96
C LEU A 12 -25.24 20.79 17.30
N ALA A 13 -25.65 20.76 16.02
CA ALA A 13 -26.08 19.53 15.36
C ALA A 13 -24.97 18.76 14.60
N LEU A 14 -23.74 19.28 14.51
CA LEU A 14 -22.62 18.61 13.81
C LEU A 14 -21.65 17.83 14.73
N ALA A 15 -21.93 17.71 16.03
CA ALA A 15 -21.10 16.94 16.98
C ALA A 15 -21.44 15.43 17.03
N GLY A 16 -21.99 14.87 15.95
CA GLY A 16 -22.52 13.50 15.92
C GLY A 16 -21.78 12.57 14.95
N CYS A 17 -20.50 12.27 15.17
CA CYS A 17 -19.82 11.06 14.65
C CYS A 17 -18.52 10.73 15.41
N ALA A 18 -18.48 11.00 16.72
CA ALA A 18 -17.40 10.51 17.59
C ALA A 18 -17.95 9.48 18.59
N SER A 19 -18.57 8.41 18.09
CA SER A 19 -18.74 7.19 18.87
C SER A 19 -17.40 6.46 18.94
N ALA A 20 -16.52 6.95 19.82
CA ALA A 20 -15.46 6.13 20.38
C ALA A 20 -16.15 4.95 21.09
N MET A 21 -16.05 3.75 20.50
CA MET A 21 -16.56 2.54 21.16
C MET A 21 -15.81 2.35 22.48
N PRO A 22 -16.50 2.28 23.64
CA PRO A 22 -15.85 2.03 24.92
C PRO A 22 -15.27 0.61 24.87
N GLY A 23 -13.93 0.53 24.86
CA GLY A 23 -13.20 -0.75 24.85
C GLY A 23 -12.12 -0.88 23.78
N TYR A 24 -12.01 0.05 22.80
CA TYR A 24 -10.91 0.02 21.85
C TYR A 24 -9.70 0.79 22.39
N SER A 25 -8.89 0.12 23.20
CA SER A 25 -7.51 0.53 23.49
C SER A 25 -6.60 -0.22 22.53
N PRO A 26 -6.04 0.41 21.47
CA PRO A 26 -4.99 -0.23 20.70
C PRO A 26 -3.82 -0.45 21.65
N THR A 27 -3.60 -1.70 22.05
CA THR A 27 -2.45 -2.05 22.88
C THR A 27 -1.18 -1.68 22.11
N PRO A 28 -0.21 -0.99 22.75
CA PRO A 28 1.06 -0.69 22.11
C PRO A 28 1.74 -2.02 21.77
N SER A 29 1.88 -2.24 20.47
CA SER A 29 2.19 -3.52 19.87
C SER A 29 3.59 -4.02 20.25
N LYS A 30 3.70 -5.33 20.54
CA LYS A 30 4.94 -6.04 20.88
C LYS A 30 6.06 -5.81 19.84
N SER A 31 7.11 -5.13 20.26
CA SER A 31 8.14 -4.48 19.42
C SER A 31 9.26 -5.38 18.83
N ALA A 32 9.11 -6.70 18.68
CA ALA A 32 10.17 -7.50 18.05
C ALA A 32 9.67 -8.75 17.30
N ALA A 33 8.62 -9.41 17.79
CA ALA A 33 8.06 -10.60 17.13
C ALA A 33 7.34 -10.28 15.80
N GLN A 34 6.87 -9.05 15.61
CA GLN A 34 6.15 -8.63 14.40
C GLN A 34 7.05 -8.29 13.21
N ALA A 35 8.35 -8.06 13.42
CA ALA A 35 9.26 -7.79 12.31
C ALA A 35 9.41 -9.01 11.36
N ALA A 36 9.19 -10.22 11.87
CA ALA A 36 9.18 -11.45 11.06
C ALA A 36 7.87 -11.66 10.25
N ASP A 37 6.83 -10.87 10.56
CA ASP A 37 5.52 -10.89 9.92
C ASP A 37 5.38 -9.82 8.83
N LEU A 38 6.28 -8.82 8.81
CA LEU A 38 6.20 -7.73 7.86
C LEU A 38 6.58 -8.20 6.44
N PRO A 39 5.91 -7.62 5.43
CA PRO A 39 6.33 -7.80 4.04
C PRO A 39 7.77 -7.29 3.85
N GLY A 40 8.41 -7.74 2.78
CA GLY A 40 9.70 -7.20 2.36
C GLY A 40 9.68 -5.69 2.15
N ALA A 41 10.85 -5.09 2.03
CA ALA A 41 11.01 -3.65 1.95
C ALA A 41 11.86 -3.25 0.73
N MET A 42 11.62 -2.05 0.23
CA MET A 42 12.49 -1.43 -0.75
C MET A 42 13.82 -1.07 -0.11
N ALA A 43 14.91 -1.52 -0.71
CA ALA A 43 16.25 -1.06 -0.37
C ALA A 43 16.53 0.32 -0.99
N PRO A 44 17.51 1.06 -0.45
CA PRO A 44 17.88 2.38 -0.95
C PRO A 44 18.35 2.40 -2.41
N ASP A 45 18.77 1.26 -2.95
CA ASP A 45 19.19 1.06 -4.34
C ASP A 45 18.00 0.86 -5.31
N GLY A 46 16.77 0.92 -4.83
CA GLY A 46 15.56 0.71 -5.64
C GLY A 46 15.21 -0.76 -5.85
N THR A 47 15.91 -1.70 -5.23
CA THR A 47 15.57 -3.13 -5.29
C THR A 47 14.61 -3.53 -4.16
N TYR A 48 13.79 -4.55 -4.40
CA TYR A 48 12.94 -5.10 -3.34
C TYR A 48 13.67 -6.24 -2.60
N ARG A 49 13.83 -6.09 -1.28
CA ARG A 49 14.40 -7.12 -0.42
C ARG A 49 13.29 -7.93 0.23
N MET A 50 13.23 -9.20 -0.15
CA MET A 50 12.25 -10.14 0.38
C MET A 50 12.44 -10.38 1.87
N SER A 51 11.35 -10.44 2.63
CA SER A 51 11.38 -10.81 4.04
C SER A 51 11.73 -12.30 4.22
N ALA A 52 12.14 -12.70 5.42
CA ALA A 52 12.46 -14.09 5.73
C ALA A 52 11.26 -15.04 5.51
N ARG A 53 10.03 -14.51 5.57
CA ARG A 53 8.81 -15.27 5.26
C ARG A 53 8.61 -15.44 3.76
N GLU A 54 8.79 -14.36 3.01
CA GLU A 54 8.66 -14.38 1.54
C GLU A 54 9.69 -15.33 0.90
N GLN A 55 10.90 -15.39 1.46
CA GLN A 55 11.94 -16.33 1.03
C GLN A 55 11.62 -17.81 1.33
N LYS A 56 10.63 -18.09 2.17
CA LYS A 56 10.16 -19.46 2.49
C LYS A 56 8.94 -19.87 1.66
N LEU A 57 8.46 -19.00 0.76
CA LEU A 57 7.30 -19.30 -0.06
C LEU A 57 7.64 -20.38 -1.09
N SER A 58 6.67 -21.29 -1.33
CA SER A 58 6.76 -22.27 -2.40
C SER A 58 6.69 -21.58 -3.76
N CYS A 59 7.22 -22.25 -4.80
CA CYS A 59 7.15 -21.74 -6.16
C CYS A 59 5.72 -21.41 -6.60
N SER A 60 4.71 -22.20 -6.22
CA SER A 60 3.31 -21.91 -6.52
C SER A 60 2.83 -20.58 -5.94
N LYS A 61 3.20 -20.27 -4.69
CA LYS A 61 2.82 -19.00 -4.04
C LYS A 61 3.56 -17.82 -4.67
N LEU A 62 4.85 -17.98 -4.98
CA LEU A 62 5.63 -16.94 -5.66
C LEU A 62 5.09 -16.67 -7.06
N SER A 63 4.85 -17.71 -7.86
CA SER A 63 4.25 -17.60 -9.20
C SER A 63 2.88 -16.93 -9.16
N GLY A 64 1.99 -17.35 -8.24
CA GLY A 64 0.70 -16.67 -8.07
C GLY A 64 0.83 -15.19 -7.71
N SER A 65 1.79 -14.86 -6.83
CA SER A 65 2.06 -13.45 -6.46
C SER A 65 2.58 -12.63 -7.65
N ILE A 66 3.43 -13.23 -8.50
CA ILE A 66 3.94 -12.59 -9.73
C ILE A 66 2.79 -12.34 -10.71
N VAL A 67 1.93 -13.32 -10.96
CA VAL A 67 0.80 -13.19 -11.89
C VAL A 67 -0.17 -12.09 -11.44
N ILE A 68 -0.51 -12.04 -10.15
CA ILE A 68 -1.34 -10.97 -9.58
C ILE A 68 -0.65 -9.61 -9.76
N GLY A 69 0.66 -9.53 -9.49
CA GLY A 69 1.42 -8.31 -9.65
C GLY A 69 1.46 -7.82 -11.10
N ILE A 70 1.63 -8.73 -12.07
CA ILE A 70 1.56 -8.40 -13.50
C ILE A 70 0.18 -7.87 -13.87
N ALA A 71 -0.89 -8.53 -13.42
CA ALA A 71 -2.26 -8.07 -13.66
C ALA A 71 -2.50 -6.66 -13.10
N GLN A 72 -2.01 -6.38 -11.89
CA GLN A 72 -2.07 -5.03 -11.29
C GLN A 72 -1.27 -4.00 -12.09
N LEU A 73 -0.10 -4.36 -12.62
CA LEU A 73 0.69 -3.47 -13.48
C LEU A 73 0.01 -3.20 -14.82
N LYS A 74 -0.70 -4.19 -15.39
CA LYS A 74 -1.51 -4.03 -16.61
C LYS A 74 -2.73 -3.14 -16.40
N ASP A 75 -3.34 -3.22 -15.22
CA ASP A 75 -4.52 -2.42 -14.87
C ASP A 75 -4.19 -0.95 -14.54
N TYR A 76 -2.94 -0.69 -14.13
CA TYR A 76 -2.45 0.64 -13.76
C TYR A 76 -2.86 1.82 -14.67
N PRO A 77 -2.72 1.75 -16.02
CA PRO A 77 -3.16 2.82 -16.92
C PRO A 77 -4.66 3.11 -16.88
N ASN A 78 -5.48 2.15 -16.44
CA ASN A 78 -6.94 2.29 -16.35
C ASN A 78 -7.41 2.87 -15.00
N GLN A 79 -6.51 3.03 -14.03
CA GLN A 79 -6.87 3.52 -12.70
C GLN A 79 -7.05 5.05 -12.67
N ALA A 80 -8.13 5.50 -12.04
CA ALA A 80 -8.39 6.92 -11.86
C ALA A 80 -7.32 7.55 -10.95
N ARG A 81 -6.57 8.53 -11.48
CA ARG A 81 -5.52 9.22 -10.73
C ARG A 81 -6.17 10.17 -9.70
N PRO A 82 -5.77 10.12 -8.41
CA PRO A 82 -6.25 11.09 -7.44
C PRO A 82 -5.85 12.52 -7.83
N SER A 83 -6.71 13.48 -7.52
CA SER A 83 -6.47 14.89 -7.85
C SER A 83 -5.18 15.41 -7.20
N ALA A 84 -4.59 16.47 -7.75
CA ALA A 84 -3.37 17.07 -7.18
C ALA A 84 -3.54 17.48 -5.72
N VAL A 85 -4.71 18.01 -5.36
CA VAL A 85 -5.05 18.39 -3.98
C VAL A 85 -5.15 17.16 -3.07
N ALA A 86 -5.81 16.08 -3.51
CA ALA A 86 -5.92 14.84 -2.75
C ALA A 86 -4.53 14.22 -2.48
N ARG A 87 -3.66 14.19 -3.50
CA ARG A 87 -2.28 13.68 -3.36
C ARG A 87 -1.47 14.51 -2.37
N ALA A 88 -1.58 15.84 -2.41
CA ALA A 88 -0.88 16.71 -1.48
C ALA A 88 -1.36 16.51 -0.04
N ALA A 89 -2.68 16.39 0.17
CA ALA A 89 -3.26 16.12 1.48
C ALA A 89 -2.76 14.77 2.05
N GLN A 90 -2.75 13.70 1.25
CA GLN A 90 -2.26 12.39 1.66
C GLN A 90 -0.75 12.38 1.96
N LYS A 91 0.06 13.10 1.17
CA LYS A 91 1.50 13.27 1.44
C LYS A 91 1.74 14.06 2.73
N GLY A 92 0.94 15.10 2.99
CA GLY A 92 1.06 15.96 4.17
C GLY A 92 0.61 15.32 5.49
N THR A 93 -0.43 14.49 5.48
CA THR A 93 -0.93 13.80 6.68
C THR A 93 -0.23 12.47 6.96
N GLY A 94 0.26 11.76 5.94
CA GLY A 94 0.97 10.50 6.09
C GLY A 94 2.29 10.61 6.87
N ALA A 95 3.05 11.69 6.63
CA ALA A 95 4.37 11.88 7.21
C ALA A 95 4.36 12.19 8.73
N THR A 96 3.28 12.79 9.25
CA THR A 96 3.22 13.26 10.64
C THR A 96 2.52 12.29 11.59
N LEU A 97 1.63 11.45 11.08
CA LEU A 97 0.81 10.52 11.88
C LEU A 97 1.19 9.04 11.69
N GLY A 98 2.28 8.74 10.98
CA GLY A 98 2.73 7.35 10.75
C GLY A 98 1.80 6.55 9.84
N TYR A 99 0.97 7.22 9.03
CA TYR A 99 0.12 6.56 8.05
C TYR A 99 0.89 6.25 6.76
N SER A 100 0.50 5.17 6.09
CA SER A 100 1.06 4.79 4.80
C SER A 100 0.81 5.87 3.74
N THR A 101 1.86 6.25 3.02
CA THR A 101 1.78 7.17 1.87
C THR A 101 1.42 6.47 0.56
N TYR A 102 1.07 5.18 0.62
CA TYR A 102 0.62 4.39 -0.52
C TYR A 102 -0.63 5.01 -1.16
N GLY A 103 -0.65 5.09 -2.49
CA GLY A 103 -1.69 5.73 -3.29
C GLY A 103 -1.51 7.23 -3.52
N ALA A 104 -0.65 7.90 -2.74
CA ALA A 104 -0.36 9.32 -2.94
C ALA A 104 0.59 9.58 -4.12
N ASP A 105 1.44 8.58 -4.44
CA ASP A 105 2.36 8.60 -5.56
C ASP A 105 2.22 7.33 -6.40
N THR A 106 1.36 7.45 -7.40
CA THR A 106 1.01 6.34 -8.28
C THR A 106 2.22 5.75 -9.01
N GLU A 107 3.13 6.62 -9.47
CA GLU A 107 4.31 6.15 -10.21
C GLU A 107 5.30 5.44 -9.29
N ALA A 108 5.52 5.96 -8.08
CA ALA A 108 6.36 5.31 -7.09
C ALA A 108 5.79 3.94 -6.70
N ASP A 109 4.47 3.81 -6.53
CA ASP A 109 3.84 2.54 -6.18
C ASP A 109 3.93 1.52 -7.32
N ARG A 110 3.80 1.96 -8.57
CA ARG A 110 4.03 1.12 -9.75
C ARG A 110 5.48 0.60 -9.79
N ALA A 111 6.46 1.47 -9.54
CA ALA A 111 7.88 1.09 -9.52
C ALA A 111 8.19 0.08 -8.40
N ARG A 112 7.62 0.27 -7.20
CA ARG A 112 7.74 -0.67 -6.07
C ARG A 112 7.15 -2.03 -6.39
N LEU A 113 5.95 -2.06 -6.97
CA LEU A 113 5.30 -3.29 -7.37
C LEU A 113 6.15 -4.06 -8.38
N ARG A 114 6.69 -3.35 -9.39
CA ARG A 114 7.59 -3.94 -10.38
C ARG A 114 8.85 -4.53 -9.75
N ALA A 115 9.55 -3.77 -8.91
CA ALA A 115 10.76 -4.25 -8.22
C ALA A 115 10.48 -5.49 -7.37
N ARG A 116 9.31 -5.56 -6.72
CA ARG A 116 8.88 -6.75 -5.96
C ARG A 116 8.70 -7.98 -6.85
N ILE A 117 8.03 -7.83 -7.99
CA ILE A 117 7.81 -8.95 -8.94
C ILE A 117 9.15 -9.44 -9.50
N GLU A 118 10.06 -8.53 -9.84
CA GLU A 118 11.42 -8.85 -10.29
C GLU A 118 12.18 -9.64 -9.22
N ALA A 119 12.15 -9.20 -7.96
CA ALA A 119 12.77 -9.92 -6.84
C ALA A 119 12.19 -11.33 -6.63
N TYR A 120 10.87 -11.49 -6.77
CA TYR A 120 10.22 -12.80 -6.68
C TYR A 120 10.61 -13.72 -7.85
N ASN A 121 10.73 -13.15 -9.05
CA ASN A 121 11.14 -13.90 -10.24
C ASN A 121 12.59 -14.37 -10.13
N GLU A 122 13.50 -13.52 -9.62
CA GLU A 122 14.86 -13.92 -9.29
C GLU A 122 14.88 -15.03 -8.23
N HIS A 123 13.98 -14.97 -7.25
CA HIS A 123 13.87 -16.04 -6.26
C HIS A 123 13.37 -17.36 -6.87
N LEU A 124 12.41 -17.33 -7.81
CA LEU A 124 11.98 -18.51 -8.56
C LEU A 124 13.14 -19.16 -9.30
N LYS A 125 14.01 -18.37 -9.95
CA LYS A 125 15.22 -18.87 -10.62
C LYS A 125 16.14 -19.59 -9.63
N ARG A 126 16.36 -19.01 -8.44
CA ARG A 126 17.16 -19.66 -7.37
C ARG A 126 16.56 -20.98 -6.90
N LEU A 127 15.23 -21.06 -6.83
CA LEU A 127 14.49 -22.28 -6.47
C LEU A 127 14.38 -23.28 -7.64
N LYS A 128 14.98 -23.01 -8.80
CA LYS A 128 14.92 -23.84 -10.03
C LYS A 128 13.49 -24.05 -10.54
N CYS A 129 12.63 -23.06 -10.35
CA CYS A 129 11.27 -23.05 -10.86
C CYS A 129 11.17 -22.21 -12.13
N THR A 130 10.14 -22.43 -12.94
CA THR A 130 9.93 -21.71 -14.20
C THR A 130 9.78 -20.21 -13.95
N PRO A 131 10.71 -19.36 -14.44
CA PRO A 131 10.59 -17.93 -14.31
C PRO A 131 9.59 -17.36 -15.31
N TYR A 132 9.11 -16.15 -15.04
CA TYR A 132 8.26 -15.38 -15.94
C TYR A 132 9.07 -14.35 -16.71
N ASP A 133 8.74 -14.16 -17.98
CA ASP A 133 9.18 -12.98 -18.73
C ASP A 133 8.22 -11.83 -18.45
N ILE A 134 8.55 -11.03 -17.44
CA ILE A 134 7.69 -9.95 -16.94
C ILE A 134 7.40 -8.94 -18.07
N GLU A 135 8.39 -8.61 -18.91
CA GLU A 135 8.21 -7.65 -20.00
C GLU A 135 7.32 -8.18 -21.10
N ALA A 136 7.48 -9.46 -21.48
CA ALA A 136 6.60 -10.08 -22.45
C ALA A 136 5.16 -10.14 -21.94
N GLU A 137 4.95 -10.51 -20.66
CA GLU A 137 3.61 -10.58 -20.06
C GLU A 137 2.91 -9.22 -19.98
N LEU A 138 3.65 -8.14 -19.71
CA LEU A 138 3.09 -6.79 -19.67
C LEU A 138 2.68 -6.24 -21.04
N LYS A 139 3.28 -6.75 -22.13
CA LYS A 139 2.94 -6.36 -23.51
C LYS A 139 1.75 -7.11 -24.08
N LYS A 140 1.31 -8.20 -23.44
CA LYS A 140 0.13 -8.95 -23.89
C LYS A 140 -1.11 -8.08 -23.70
N PRO A 141 -2.05 -8.10 -24.67
CA PRO A 141 -3.33 -7.39 -24.54
C PRO A 141 -4.10 -7.85 -23.30
#